data_AF-A0A3C0V5Y2-F1
#
_entry.id   AF-A0A3C0V5Y2-F1
#
_cell.length_a   1.000
_cell.length_b   1.000
_cell.length_c   1.000
_cell.angle_alpha   90.00
_cell.angle_beta   90.00
_cell.angle_gamma   90.00
#
_symmetry.space_group_name_H-M   'P 1'
#
loop_
_entity.id
_entity.type
_entity.pdbx_description
1 polymer ?
#
loop_
_entity_poly.entity_id
_entity_poly.type
_entity_poly.pdbx_seq_one_letter_code
_entity_poly.pdbx_strand_id
1 'polypeptide(L)'
;MKKFRPDFRKLTADLFEHLRGIVLVFVLIVSVLSVAVGYRYYRYTQDEPQFCASCHLMKEAFSEWQKGRHRDVVCQRCHHLSVLEQNKLLVAFVVKGKEPLSQTHGREKPWKECKGCHMNEISQGSITPSKSYGHARHVFIQRIQCKTCHRVSLHNFRPDEKACSQCHRIKKDHGRSAGIETSSCLKCHPYK
;
A
#
# COMPACT_ATOMS: atom_id res chain seq x y z
N MET A 1 50.43 63.04 -17.06
CA MET A 1 49.95 61.77 -16.46
C MET A 1 48.43 61.75 -16.50
N LYS A 2 47.80 60.95 -17.38
CA LYS A 2 46.33 60.84 -17.46
C LYS A 2 45.83 60.01 -16.26
N LYS A 3 45.01 60.64 -15.40
CA LYS A 3 44.44 60.00 -14.21
C LYS A 3 43.33 59.05 -14.66
N PHE A 4 43.60 57.75 -14.65
CA PHE A 4 42.60 56.71 -14.93
C PHE A 4 41.57 56.73 -13.79
N ARG A 5 40.38 57.29 -14.03
CA ARG A 5 39.26 57.20 -13.09
C ARG A 5 38.36 56.07 -13.57
N PRO A 6 38.25 54.94 -12.83
CA PRO A 6 37.36 53.86 -13.22
C PRO A 6 35.91 54.37 -13.22
N ASP A 7 35.16 53.99 -14.25
CA ASP A 7 33.75 54.32 -14.39
C ASP A 7 32.94 53.47 -13.40
N PHE A 8 32.71 54.03 -12.21
CA PHE A 8 31.99 53.37 -11.13
C PHE A 8 30.59 52.91 -11.55
N ARG A 9 29.93 53.56 -12.52
CA ARG A 9 28.61 53.15 -13.01
C ARG A 9 28.67 51.84 -13.79
N LYS A 10 29.68 51.66 -14.63
CA LYS A 10 29.91 50.39 -15.34
C LYS A 10 30.27 49.27 -14.38
N LEU A 11 31.14 49.54 -13.41
CA LEU A 11 31.53 48.55 -12.40
C LEU A 11 30.33 48.07 -11.56
N THR A 12 29.41 48.96 -11.20
CA THR A 12 28.18 48.60 -10.48
C THR A 12 27.17 47.84 -11.33
N ALA A 13 27.05 48.17 -12.63
CA ALA A 13 26.15 47.49 -13.55
C ALA A 13 26.62 46.06 -13.84
N ASP A 14 27.93 45.88 -14.10
CA ASP A 14 28.52 44.56 -14.28
C ASP A 14 28.39 43.71 -13.01
N LEU A 15 28.66 44.28 -11.83
CA LEU A 15 28.47 43.58 -10.55
C LEU A 15 27.01 43.13 -10.36
N PHE A 16 26.03 43.98 -10.71
CA PHE A 16 24.61 43.67 -10.59
C PHE A 16 24.18 42.53 -11.54
N GLU A 17 24.64 42.53 -12.79
CA GLU A 17 24.35 41.45 -13.74
C GLU A 17 24.99 40.11 -13.36
N HIS A 18 26.23 40.13 -12.84
CA HIS A 18 26.88 38.91 -12.33
C HIS A 18 26.15 38.38 -11.09
N LEU A 19 25.76 39.24 -10.14
CA LEU A 19 24.97 38.85 -8.98
C LEU A 19 23.60 38.30 -9.38
N ARG A 20 22.92 38.91 -10.36
CA ARG A 20 21.66 38.42 -10.91
C ARG A 20 21.82 37.03 -11.53
N GLY A 21 22.87 36.81 -12.33
CA GLY A 21 23.19 35.51 -12.90
C GLY A 21 23.44 34.45 -11.82
N ILE A 22 24.23 34.78 -10.80
CA ILE A 22 24.52 33.88 -9.66
C ILE A 22 23.24 33.54 -8.89
N VAL A 23 22.39 34.52 -8.60
CA VAL A 23 21.12 34.29 -7.90
C VAL A 23 20.20 33.40 -8.72
N LEU A 24 20.09 33.62 -10.03
CA LEU A 24 19.26 32.78 -10.91
C LEU A 24 19.77 31.34 -10.96
N VAL A 25 21.09 31.14 -11.08
CA VAL A 25 21.71 29.82 -11.04
C VAL A 25 21.49 29.16 -9.69
N PHE A 26 21.65 29.89 -8.59
CA PHE A 26 21.41 29.37 -7.25
C PHE A 26 19.95 28.93 -7.05
N VAL A 27 18.99 29.77 -7.47
CA VAL A 27 17.55 29.43 -7.42
C VAL A 27 17.25 28.20 -8.26
N LEU A 28 17.84 28.10 -9.45
CA LEU A 28 17.69 26.93 -10.32
C LEU A 28 18.23 25.66 -9.65
N ILE A 29 19.44 25.72 -9.08
CA ILE A 29 20.06 24.59 -8.36
C ILE A 29 19.17 24.17 -7.19
N VAL A 30 18.74 25.11 -6.35
CA VAL A 30 17.88 24.82 -5.19
C VAL A 30 16.55 24.21 -5.65
N SER A 31 15.94 24.74 -6.71
CA SER A 31 14.70 24.20 -7.27
C SER A 31 14.87 22.74 -7.73
N VAL A 32 15.91 22.45 -8.51
CA VAL A 32 16.21 21.10 -9.00
C VAL A 32 16.48 20.14 -7.85
N LEU A 33 17.28 20.56 -6.87
CA LEU A 33 17.55 19.75 -5.68
C LEU A 33 16.28 19.47 -4.87
N SER A 34 15.41 20.47 -4.72
CA SER A 34 14.15 20.34 -3.98
C SER A 34 13.22 19.33 -4.65
N VAL A 35 13.10 19.38 -5.98
CA VAL A 35 12.32 18.39 -6.75
C VAL A 35 12.92 16.99 -6.61
N ALA A 36 14.25 16.85 -6.74
CA ALA A 36 14.91 15.56 -6.63
C ALA A 36 14.72 14.91 -5.24
N VAL A 37 14.94 15.69 -4.17
CA VAL A 37 14.75 15.22 -2.78
C VAL A 37 13.28 14.93 -2.51
N GLY A 38 12.37 15.82 -2.92
CA GLY A 38 10.93 15.63 -2.76
C GLY A 38 10.42 14.37 -3.46
N TYR A 39 10.88 14.11 -4.69
CA TYR A 39 10.55 12.89 -5.43
C TYR A 39 11.05 11.62 -4.72
N ARG A 40 12.31 11.64 -4.22
CA ARG A 40 12.85 10.51 -3.47
C ARG A 40 12.06 10.25 -2.19
N TYR A 41 11.72 11.30 -1.44
CA TYR A 41 10.92 11.19 -0.23
C TYR A 41 9.51 10.66 -0.52
N TYR A 42 8.89 11.14 -1.60
CA TYR A 42 7.60 10.63 -2.05
C TYR A 42 7.67 9.13 -2.37
N ARG A 43 8.66 8.68 -3.15
CA ARG A 43 8.82 7.25 -3.45
C ARG A 43 9.07 6.40 -2.20
N TYR A 44 9.91 6.87 -1.29
CA TYR A 44 10.18 6.16 -0.05
C TYR A 44 8.90 5.98 0.80
N THR A 45 8.04 6.98 0.85
CA THR A 45 6.80 6.94 1.64
C THR A 45 5.64 6.24 0.96
N GLN A 46 5.62 6.14 -0.38
CA GLN A 46 4.50 5.56 -1.14
C GLN A 46 4.79 4.17 -1.73
N ASP A 47 6.03 3.89 -2.08
CA ASP A 47 6.39 2.71 -2.87
C ASP A 47 7.29 1.73 -2.12
N GLU A 48 7.98 2.18 -1.07
CA GLU A 48 8.95 1.37 -0.34
C GLU A 48 8.35 0.81 0.96
N PRO A 49 8.27 -0.53 1.10
CA PRO A 49 7.67 -1.16 2.29
C PRO A 49 8.52 -0.96 3.56
N GLN A 50 9.79 -0.57 3.42
CA GLN A 50 10.70 -0.19 4.52
C GLN A 50 10.17 0.98 5.34
N PHE A 51 9.49 1.95 4.70
CA PHE A 51 8.86 3.06 5.42
C PHE A 51 7.81 2.54 6.40
N CYS A 52 6.92 1.64 5.96
CA CYS A 52 5.92 1.05 6.84
C CYS A 52 6.57 0.21 7.94
N ALA A 53 7.62 -0.55 7.62
CA ALA A 53 8.35 -1.38 8.59
C ALA A 53 9.05 -0.57 9.68
N SER A 54 9.34 0.72 9.44
CA SER A 54 9.91 1.62 10.45
C SER A 54 8.93 1.97 11.57
N CYS A 55 7.62 1.79 11.34
CA CYS A 55 6.59 2.05 12.34
C CYS A 55 6.44 0.88 13.32
N HIS A 56 6.32 1.20 14.62
CA HIS A 56 6.24 0.22 15.71
C HIS A 56 5.10 -0.82 15.60
N LEU A 57 3.97 -0.46 14.98
CA LEU A 57 2.82 -1.36 14.81
C LEU A 57 3.00 -2.37 13.67
N MET A 58 4.01 -2.20 12.82
CA MET A 58 4.11 -2.93 11.55
C MET A 58 5.02 -4.15 11.58
N LYS A 59 5.79 -4.36 12.65
CA LYS A 59 6.80 -5.43 12.68
C LYS A 59 6.23 -6.82 12.36
N GLU A 60 5.13 -7.22 13.00
CA GLU A 60 4.51 -8.53 12.76
C GLU A 60 3.86 -8.59 11.37
N ALA A 61 3.08 -7.56 11.02
CA ALA A 61 2.39 -7.49 9.74
C ALA A 61 3.37 -7.51 8.56
N PHE A 62 4.51 -6.84 8.68
CA PHE A 62 5.58 -6.83 7.68
C PHE A 62 6.24 -8.19 7.54
N SER A 63 6.54 -8.88 8.65
CA SER A 63 7.09 -10.24 8.63
C SER A 63 6.18 -11.23 7.91
N GLU A 64 4.87 -11.17 8.16
CA GLU A 64 3.91 -12.04 7.48
C GLU A 64 3.74 -11.67 6.00
N TRP A 65 3.77 -10.38 5.66
CA TRP A 65 3.79 -9.92 4.27
C TRP A 65 5.01 -10.45 3.51
N GLN A 66 6.22 -10.40 4.10
CA GLN A 66 7.46 -10.90 3.49
C GLN A 66 7.40 -12.40 3.15
N LYS A 67 6.74 -13.20 3.99
CA LYS A 67 6.54 -14.65 3.78
C LYS A 67 5.38 -14.94 2.83
N GLY A 68 4.49 -13.97 2.63
CA GLY A 68 3.25 -14.10 1.87
C GLY A 68 3.46 -14.13 0.36
N ARG A 69 2.38 -14.47 -0.36
CA ARG A 69 2.33 -14.41 -1.84
C ARG A 69 2.32 -12.99 -2.39
N HIS A 70 2.03 -12.00 -1.55
CA HIS A 70 1.93 -10.59 -1.92
C HIS A 70 3.17 -9.77 -1.52
N ARG A 71 4.30 -10.43 -1.19
CA ARG A 71 5.56 -9.76 -0.81
C ARG A 71 6.15 -8.83 -1.87
N ASP A 72 5.68 -8.95 -3.12
CA ASP A 72 6.09 -8.09 -4.24
C ASP A 72 5.06 -6.98 -4.53
N VAL A 73 3.99 -6.91 -3.73
CA VAL A 73 2.97 -5.86 -3.79
C VAL A 73 3.24 -4.84 -2.70
N VAL A 74 3.44 -3.59 -3.12
CA VAL A 74 3.63 -2.42 -2.26
C VAL A 74 2.46 -2.27 -1.27
N CYS A 75 2.77 -2.00 0.01
CA CYS A 75 1.78 -1.92 1.10
C CYS A 75 0.60 -0.99 0.76
N GLN A 76 0.89 0.18 0.20
CA GLN A 76 -0.03 1.27 -0.12
C GLN A 76 -1.04 0.89 -1.22
N ARG A 77 -0.81 -0.20 -1.96
CA ARG A 77 -1.81 -0.75 -2.89
C ARG A 77 -3.04 -1.28 -2.16
N CYS A 78 -2.88 -1.71 -0.90
CA CYS A 78 -3.98 -2.14 -0.04
C CYS A 78 -4.23 -1.16 1.11
N HIS A 79 -3.18 -0.52 1.61
CA HIS A 79 -3.18 0.44 2.71
C HIS A 79 -3.02 1.87 2.20
N HIS A 80 -3.94 2.31 1.35
CA HIS A 80 -3.85 3.64 0.76
C HIS A 80 -3.91 4.71 1.84
N LEU A 81 -2.93 5.61 1.81
CA LEU A 81 -2.85 6.79 2.65
C LEU A 81 -2.44 7.94 1.74
N SER A 82 -3.26 8.98 1.66
CA SER A 82 -2.86 10.21 0.98
C SER A 82 -1.68 10.87 1.70
N VAL A 83 -0.91 11.70 0.98
CA VAL A 83 0.22 12.46 1.56
C VAL A 83 -0.24 13.29 2.77
N LEU A 84 -1.46 13.84 2.71
CA LEU A 84 -2.04 14.60 3.82
C LEU A 84 -2.26 13.73 5.06
N GLU A 85 -2.80 12.51 4.89
CA GLU A 85 -3.01 11.57 6.00
C GLU A 85 -1.69 11.09 6.60
N GLN A 86 -0.69 10.81 5.77
CA GLN A 86 0.65 10.44 6.24
C GLN A 86 1.31 11.57 7.02
N ASN A 87 1.19 12.81 6.54
CA ASN A 87 1.70 13.97 7.26
C ASN A 87 0.96 14.20 8.58
N LYS A 88 -0.35 13.96 8.64
CA LYS A 88 -1.12 14.01 9.90
C LYS A 88 -0.59 12.99 10.90
N LEU A 89 -0.27 11.77 10.46
CA LEU A 89 0.34 10.74 11.32
C LEU A 89 1.74 11.14 11.80
N LEU A 90 2.56 11.73 10.92
CA LEU A 90 3.88 12.22 11.27
C LEU A 90 3.80 13.36 12.31
N VAL A 91 2.96 14.37 12.06
CA VAL A 91 2.76 15.50 12.97
C VAL A 91 2.23 15.01 14.31
N ALA A 92 1.26 14.11 14.30
CA ALA A 92 0.76 13.43 15.48
C ALA A 92 1.88 12.76 16.28
N PHE A 93 2.74 11.98 15.63
CA PHE A 93 3.86 11.30 16.26
C PHE A 93 4.86 12.29 16.88
N VAL A 94 5.20 13.37 16.18
CA VAL A 94 6.16 14.37 16.65
C VAL A 94 5.60 15.24 17.78
N VAL A 95 4.33 15.65 17.69
CA VAL A 95 3.71 16.61 18.63
C VAL A 95 3.09 15.93 19.85
N LYS A 96 2.35 14.83 19.64
CA LYS A 96 1.60 14.15 20.71
C LYS A 96 2.33 12.93 21.26
N GLY A 97 3.43 12.51 20.64
CA GLY A 97 4.24 11.40 21.11
C GLY A 97 3.45 10.09 21.22
N LYS A 98 3.23 9.63 22.46
CA LYS A 98 2.62 8.34 22.79
C LYS A 98 1.11 8.39 23.03
N GLU A 99 0.50 9.57 23.02
CA GLU A 99 -0.94 9.70 23.25
C GLU A 99 -1.73 8.92 22.18
N PRO A 100 -2.68 8.06 22.59
CA PRO A 100 -3.38 7.19 21.67
C PRO A 100 -4.27 8.02 20.74
N LEU A 101 -3.86 8.10 19.48
CA LEU A 101 -4.68 8.65 18.43
C LEU A 101 -5.44 7.52 17.74
N SER A 102 -6.76 7.62 17.75
CA SER A 102 -7.60 6.78 16.89
C SER A 102 -7.31 7.18 15.44
N GLN A 103 -6.44 6.43 14.79
CA GLN A 103 -6.08 6.58 13.38
C GLN A 103 -6.13 5.20 12.73
N THR A 104 -6.68 5.16 11.52
CA THR A 104 -6.86 3.90 10.81
C THR A 104 -5.55 3.36 10.23
N HIS A 105 -4.46 4.14 10.18
CA HIS A 105 -3.18 3.74 9.59
C HIS A 105 -3.35 3.12 8.19
N GLY A 106 -4.26 3.69 7.38
CA GLY A 106 -4.56 3.19 6.03
C GLY A 106 -5.40 1.91 6.03
N ARG A 107 -6.05 1.55 7.14
CA ARG A 107 -6.92 0.35 7.22
C ARG A 107 -8.32 0.55 6.64
N GLU A 108 -8.65 1.70 6.06
CA GLU A 108 -9.95 1.91 5.43
C GLU A 108 -10.08 1.06 4.14
N LYS A 109 -10.51 -0.19 4.34
CA LYS A 109 -11.14 -1.09 3.37
C LYS A 109 -10.20 -1.74 2.32
N PRO A 110 -9.14 -2.46 2.73
CA PRO A 110 -8.24 -3.19 1.82
C PRO A 110 -8.96 -4.22 0.92
N TRP A 111 -10.15 -4.68 1.32
CA TRP A 111 -10.93 -5.66 0.55
C TRP A 111 -11.49 -5.12 -0.77
N LYS A 112 -11.67 -3.80 -0.89
CA LYS A 112 -12.02 -3.20 -2.18
C LYS A 112 -10.83 -3.30 -3.14
N GLU A 113 -9.62 -3.11 -2.63
CA GLU A 113 -8.37 -3.15 -3.39
C GLU A 113 -8.04 -4.55 -3.93
N CYS A 114 -8.46 -5.62 -3.22
CA CYS A 114 -8.32 -6.99 -3.74
C CYS A 114 -8.92 -7.12 -5.15
N LYS A 115 -10.05 -6.47 -5.40
CA LYS A 115 -10.73 -6.53 -6.69
C LYS A 115 -9.97 -5.79 -7.80
N GLY A 116 -9.12 -4.82 -7.46
CA GLY A 116 -8.31 -4.08 -8.43
C GLY A 116 -7.34 -4.97 -9.20
N CYS A 117 -6.92 -6.10 -8.62
CA CYS A 117 -6.00 -7.05 -9.27
C CYS A 117 -6.64 -8.43 -9.52
N HIS A 118 -7.41 -8.98 -8.57
CA HIS A 118 -7.93 -10.36 -8.66
C HIS A 118 -9.20 -10.51 -9.51
N MET A 119 -9.78 -9.42 -10.02
CA MET A 119 -10.91 -9.48 -10.95
C MET A 119 -10.47 -9.36 -12.42
N ASN A 120 -9.21 -9.05 -12.69
CA ASN A 120 -8.71 -8.86 -14.05
C ASN A 120 -8.19 -10.19 -14.59
N GLU A 121 -8.83 -10.71 -15.64
CA GLU A 121 -8.54 -12.02 -16.25
C GLU A 121 -7.10 -12.14 -16.78
N ILE A 122 -6.52 -11.01 -17.21
CA ILE A 122 -5.22 -10.93 -17.90
C ILE A 122 -4.05 -11.11 -16.93
N SER A 123 -4.18 -10.67 -15.68
CA SER A 123 -3.06 -10.65 -14.72
C SER A 123 -2.80 -11.98 -13.98
N GLN A 124 -3.70 -12.96 -14.09
CA GLN A 124 -3.63 -14.20 -13.29
C GLN A 124 -3.66 -15.50 -14.09
N GLY A 125 -3.44 -15.45 -15.40
CA GLY A 125 -3.31 -16.69 -16.19
C GLY A 125 -4.55 -17.59 -16.10
N SER A 126 -5.74 -17.00 -16.25
CA SER A 126 -7.05 -17.67 -16.45
C SER A 126 -7.86 -18.20 -15.25
N ILE A 127 -7.55 -17.83 -13.99
CA ILE A 127 -8.46 -18.14 -12.86
C ILE A 127 -9.19 -16.87 -12.41
N THR A 128 -10.24 -16.47 -13.14
CA THR A 128 -11.17 -15.46 -12.63
C THR A 128 -12.00 -16.06 -11.50
N PRO A 129 -12.13 -15.41 -10.33
CA PRO A 129 -13.03 -15.87 -9.28
C PRO A 129 -14.48 -16.03 -9.75
N SER A 130 -14.91 -15.33 -10.81
CA SER A 130 -16.25 -15.51 -11.39
C SER A 130 -16.46 -16.88 -12.06
N LYS A 131 -15.41 -17.60 -12.44
CA LYS A 131 -15.52 -18.88 -13.16
C LYS A 131 -15.75 -20.07 -12.24
N SER A 132 -15.36 -19.99 -10.97
CA SER A 132 -15.63 -21.07 -10.02
C SER A 132 -17.03 -20.95 -9.43
N TYR A 133 -17.75 -22.07 -9.39
CA TYR A 133 -19.12 -22.10 -8.86
C TYR A 133 -19.20 -21.58 -7.42
N GLY A 134 -18.21 -21.94 -6.59
CA GLY A 134 -18.13 -21.48 -5.21
C GLY A 134 -18.09 -19.96 -5.08
N HIS A 135 -17.18 -19.28 -5.79
CA HIS A 135 -17.13 -17.82 -5.76
C HIS A 135 -18.33 -17.17 -6.45
N ALA A 136 -18.83 -17.71 -7.57
CA ALA A 136 -20.05 -17.23 -8.24
C ALA A 136 -21.24 -17.14 -7.28
N ARG A 137 -21.50 -18.22 -6.52
CA ARG A 137 -22.59 -18.24 -5.52
C ARG A 137 -22.35 -17.28 -4.37
N HIS A 138 -21.17 -17.31 -3.74
CA HIS A 138 -20.95 -16.58 -2.50
C HIS A 138 -20.61 -15.10 -2.71
N VAL A 139 -19.70 -14.79 -3.64
CA VAL A 139 -19.20 -13.43 -3.84
C VAL A 139 -20.10 -12.61 -4.77
N PHE A 140 -20.64 -13.21 -5.82
CA PHE A 140 -21.39 -12.46 -6.85
C PHE A 140 -22.89 -12.48 -6.61
N ILE A 141 -23.47 -13.65 -6.32
CA ILE A 141 -24.92 -13.78 -6.07
C ILE A 141 -25.26 -13.34 -4.65
N GLN A 142 -24.59 -13.90 -3.64
CA GLN A 142 -24.84 -13.57 -2.23
C GLN A 142 -24.10 -12.33 -1.72
N ARG A 143 -23.21 -11.75 -2.53
CA ARG A 143 -22.46 -10.51 -2.21
C ARG A 143 -21.61 -10.60 -0.92
N ILE A 144 -21.13 -11.80 -0.58
CA ILE A 144 -20.25 -12.03 0.58
C ILE A 144 -18.88 -11.41 0.32
N GLN A 145 -18.34 -10.70 1.32
CA GLN A 145 -17.02 -10.07 1.23
C GLN A 145 -15.90 -11.12 1.23
N CYS A 146 -14.83 -10.89 0.46
CA CYS A 146 -13.67 -11.78 0.37
C CYS A 146 -13.09 -12.10 1.76
N LYS A 147 -13.09 -11.11 2.66
CA LYS A 147 -12.61 -11.21 4.04
C LYS A 147 -13.33 -12.25 4.89
N THR A 148 -14.57 -12.59 4.55
CA THR A 148 -15.34 -13.55 5.33
C THR A 148 -14.64 -14.90 5.34
N CYS A 149 -14.04 -15.27 4.20
CA CYS A 149 -13.29 -16.50 4.04
C CYS A 149 -11.78 -16.26 4.12
N HIS A 150 -11.23 -15.19 3.53
CA HIS A 150 -9.78 -14.99 3.39
C HIS A 150 -9.10 -14.26 4.57
N ARG A 151 -9.58 -14.42 5.81
CA ARG A 151 -9.10 -13.68 7.00
C ARG A 151 -8.26 -14.50 7.98
N VAL A 152 -7.69 -15.63 7.56
CA VAL A 152 -7.06 -16.61 8.49
C VAL A 152 -6.00 -15.97 9.38
N SER A 153 -5.12 -15.13 8.83
CA SER A 153 -4.13 -14.40 9.64
C SER A 153 -3.68 -13.09 8.98
N LEU A 154 -2.85 -12.33 9.70
CA LEU A 154 -2.25 -11.08 9.20
C LEU A 154 -1.49 -11.34 7.89
N HIS A 155 -1.85 -10.61 6.83
CA HIS A 155 -1.26 -10.71 5.48
C HIS A 155 -1.16 -12.13 4.87
N ASN A 156 -1.95 -13.08 5.37
CA ASN A 156 -2.11 -14.41 4.79
C ASN A 156 -3.58 -14.61 4.41
N PHE A 157 -3.85 -14.40 3.13
CA PHE A 157 -5.20 -14.39 2.58
C PHE A 157 -5.64 -15.77 2.10
N ARG A 158 -5.25 -16.86 2.78
CA ARG A 158 -5.80 -18.18 2.49
C ARG A 158 -7.25 -18.28 3.00
N PRO A 159 -8.13 -19.03 2.33
CA PRO A 159 -9.48 -19.26 2.85
C PRO A 159 -9.44 -20.07 4.14
N ASP A 160 -10.23 -19.64 5.12
CA ASP A 160 -10.49 -20.34 6.38
C ASP A 160 -11.64 -21.32 6.18
N GLU A 161 -11.39 -22.63 6.30
CA GLU A 161 -12.46 -23.62 6.19
C GLU A 161 -13.47 -23.55 7.34
N LYS A 162 -13.07 -22.99 8.49
CA LYS A 162 -14.01 -22.70 9.59
C LYS A 162 -15.00 -21.59 9.21
N ALA A 163 -14.73 -20.80 8.16
CA ALA A 163 -15.70 -19.83 7.67
C ALA A 163 -16.96 -20.50 7.12
N CYS A 164 -16.85 -21.71 6.54
CA CYS A 164 -17.99 -22.45 6.01
C CYS A 164 -19.01 -22.75 7.11
N SER A 165 -18.54 -23.10 8.32
CA SER A 165 -19.42 -23.40 9.47
C SER A 165 -20.14 -22.18 10.06
N GLN A 166 -19.78 -20.96 9.66
CA GLN A 166 -20.50 -19.76 10.10
C GLN A 166 -21.90 -19.67 9.48
N CYS A 167 -22.11 -20.26 8.30
CA CYS A 167 -23.40 -20.25 7.60
C CYS A 167 -23.95 -21.66 7.34
N HIS A 168 -23.10 -22.67 7.18
CA HIS A 168 -23.52 -24.05 6.94
C HIS A 168 -23.53 -24.85 8.24
N ARG A 169 -24.70 -25.39 8.61
CA ARG A 169 -24.84 -26.38 9.69
C ARG A 169 -24.53 -27.77 9.14
N ILE A 170 -23.24 -28.06 8.99
CA ILE A 170 -22.75 -29.32 8.42
C ILE A 170 -22.87 -30.43 9.46
N LYS A 171 -23.66 -31.47 9.16
CA LYS A 171 -23.75 -32.66 10.02
C LYS A 171 -22.44 -33.46 9.95
N LYS A 172 -22.10 -34.18 11.03
CA LYS A 172 -20.87 -35.00 11.14
C LYS A 172 -20.71 -36.06 10.03
N ASP A 173 -21.77 -36.38 9.30
CA ASP A 173 -21.84 -37.38 8.24
C ASP A 173 -21.73 -36.80 6.81
N HIS A 174 -21.60 -35.49 6.64
CA HIS A 174 -21.59 -34.77 5.35
C HIS A 174 -20.36 -35.00 4.46
N GLY A 175 -19.86 -36.24 4.41
CA GLY A 175 -18.74 -36.69 3.59
C GLY A 175 -18.28 -38.11 3.90
N ARG A 176 -18.83 -38.74 4.96
CA ARG A 176 -18.60 -40.16 5.28
C ARG A 176 -19.16 -41.11 4.23
N SER A 177 -20.20 -40.70 3.51
CA SER A 177 -20.88 -41.48 2.46
C SER A 177 -20.05 -41.71 1.19
N ALA A 178 -18.89 -41.06 1.04
CA ALA A 178 -17.97 -41.26 -0.09
C ALA A 178 -16.69 -42.03 0.26
N GLY A 179 -16.59 -42.63 1.47
CA GLY A 179 -15.37 -43.34 1.90
C GLY A 179 -14.16 -42.44 2.16
N ILE A 180 -14.36 -41.11 2.19
CA ILE A 180 -13.33 -40.11 2.44
C ILE A 180 -13.44 -39.69 3.90
N GLU A 181 -12.41 -39.94 4.70
CA GLU A 181 -12.29 -39.31 6.01
C GLU A 181 -12.24 -37.79 5.81
N THR A 182 -13.33 -37.13 6.23
CA THR A 182 -13.62 -35.73 5.96
C THR A 182 -12.53 -34.83 6.54
N SER A 183 -11.64 -34.32 5.71
CA SER A 183 -10.54 -33.44 6.14
C SER A 183 -10.59 -32.04 5.54
N SER A 184 -11.39 -31.78 4.49
CA SER A 184 -11.50 -30.42 3.95
C SER A 184 -12.75 -30.21 3.08
N CYS A 185 -13.48 -29.11 3.32
CA CYS A 185 -14.67 -28.71 2.54
C CYS A 185 -14.32 -28.40 1.08
N LEU A 186 -13.11 -27.84 0.89
CA LEU A 186 -12.63 -27.34 -0.40
C LEU A 186 -12.23 -28.46 -1.38
N LYS A 187 -12.16 -29.71 -0.91
CA LYS A 187 -11.93 -30.88 -1.77
C LYS A 187 -13.12 -31.18 -2.69
N CYS A 188 -14.34 -31.00 -2.17
CA CYS A 188 -15.57 -31.27 -2.91
C CYS A 188 -16.31 -30.00 -3.35
N HIS A 189 -16.10 -28.87 -2.66
CA HIS A 189 -16.64 -27.57 -3.05
C HIS A 189 -15.54 -26.69 -3.66
N PRO A 190 -15.37 -26.68 -4.99
CA PRO A 190 -14.30 -25.92 -5.64
C PRO A 190 -14.58 -24.42 -5.67
N TYR A 191 -13.56 -23.65 -5.31
CA TYR A 191 -13.50 -22.18 -5.40
C TYR A 191 -12.36 -21.70 -6.30
N LYS A 192 -11.61 -22.62 -6.91
CA LYS A 192 -10.59 -22.33 -7.91
C LYS A 192 -11.14 -22.52 -9.30
#